data_AF-A0A0C2GX64-F1
#
_entry.id   AF-A0A0C2GX64-F1
#
_cell.length_a   1.000
_cell.length_b   1.000
_cell.length_c   1.000
_cell.angle_alpha   90.00
_cell.angle_beta   90.00
_cell.angle_gamma   90.00
#
_symmetry.space_group_name_H-M   'P 1'
#
loop_
_entity.id
_entity.type
_entity.pdbx_description
1 polymer ?
#
loop_
_entity_poly.entity_id
_entity_poly.type
_entity_poly.pdbx_seq_one_letter_code
_entity_poly.pdbx_strand_id
1 'polypeptide(L)'
;MAYNILTDHAAISLEDFFQLYSSKTRGSSKLKILTAKSTYDEPVRATERYAVFQKFKEMKPAQKKSLGAKLACGKQQMKPSAEVPKDVNHVRPADIKYIAAMGDSFAIGSHSTNHDNEMADVFPGNSFFTGADESLAQHVTIANILRNFNPYLGGVSYGKGYSDSNFNVARAEMGSWDLPRQAQKLVNRIYMKGGNVWNEWKLIAVFTGMYDLGFLNCRSSKTQVNSQHKL
;
A
#
# COMPACT_ATOMS: atom_id res chain seq x y z
N MET A 1 -23.04 18.07 -22.36
CA MET A 1 -23.74 19.00 -21.44
C MET A 1 -23.08 18.83 -20.08
N ALA A 2 -22.38 19.87 -19.63
CA ALA A 2 -21.52 19.85 -18.44
C ALA A 2 -22.34 20.04 -17.16
N TYR A 3 -21.92 19.44 -16.05
CA TYR A 3 -22.20 19.97 -14.73
C TYR A 3 -20.96 19.87 -13.84
N ASN A 4 -20.44 21.06 -13.51
CA ASN A 4 -19.52 21.35 -12.41
C ASN A 4 -20.29 21.34 -11.09
N ILE A 5 -19.76 20.72 -10.04
CA ILE A 5 -19.96 21.18 -8.66
C ILE A 5 -18.61 21.08 -7.94
N LEU A 6 -18.03 22.26 -7.69
CA LEU A 6 -16.99 22.52 -6.69
C LEU A 6 -17.65 22.56 -5.32
N THR A 7 -17.03 21.94 -4.30
CA THR A 7 -16.96 22.54 -2.96
C THR A 7 -15.65 22.16 -2.28
N ASP A 8 -14.89 23.21 -2.01
CA ASP A 8 -13.84 23.41 -1.02
C ASP A 8 -13.94 22.60 0.29
N HIS A 9 -12.87 21.89 0.67
CA HIS A 9 -11.89 22.34 1.67
C HIS A 9 -10.93 21.22 2.12
N ALA A 10 -9.68 21.63 2.41
CA ALA A 10 -8.58 20.88 3.01
C ALA A 10 -7.91 19.77 2.15
N ALA A 11 -7.41 20.14 0.97
CA ALA A 11 -6.27 19.45 0.39
C ALA A 11 -4.99 20.21 0.78
N ILE A 12 -4.26 19.72 1.78
CA ILE A 12 -2.85 20.12 1.93
C ILE A 12 -2.11 19.41 0.80
N SER A 13 -1.57 20.18 -0.14
CA SER A 13 -0.73 19.67 -1.21
C SER A 13 0.50 18.98 -0.61
N LEU A 14 0.97 17.87 -1.19
CA LEU A 14 2.27 17.29 -0.81
C LEU A 14 3.42 18.29 -1.01
N GLU A 15 3.28 19.30 -1.88
CA GLU A 15 4.22 20.43 -1.95
C GLU A 15 4.16 21.32 -0.70
N ASP A 16 2.98 21.52 -0.08
CA ASP A 16 2.85 22.26 1.18
C ASP A 16 3.44 21.47 2.36
N PHE A 17 3.32 20.14 2.35
CA PHE A 17 3.92 19.24 3.34
C PHE A 17 5.46 19.23 3.27
N PHE A 18 6.06 19.36 2.08
CA PHE A 18 7.51 19.49 1.90
C PHE A 18 8.04 20.92 2.08
N GLN A 19 7.28 21.96 1.70
CA GLN A 19 7.63 23.39 1.90
C GLN A 19 7.67 23.78 3.38
N LEU A 20 6.79 23.21 4.21
CA LEU A 20 6.79 23.44 5.66
C LEU A 20 8.05 22.91 6.37
N TYR A 21 8.88 22.10 5.70
CA TYR A 21 10.10 21.50 6.29
C TYR A 21 11.40 21.75 5.50
N SER A 22 11.34 22.45 4.35
CA SER A 22 12.53 22.78 3.56
C SER A 22 12.50 24.23 3.07
N SER A 23 13.26 25.10 3.72
CA SER A 23 13.63 26.38 3.15
C SER A 23 14.52 26.16 1.91
N LYS A 24 13.99 26.51 0.72
CA LYS A 24 14.61 26.52 -0.62
C LYS A 24 14.60 25.17 -1.38
N THR A 25 13.70 25.04 -2.35
CA THR A 25 13.99 25.19 -3.81
C THR A 25 12.71 25.02 -4.63
N ARG A 26 12.60 25.76 -5.74
CA ARG A 26 11.47 25.75 -6.70
C ARG A 26 11.60 24.58 -7.68
N GLY A 27 10.48 23.96 -8.05
CA GLY A 27 10.37 23.13 -9.25
C GLY A 27 9.09 22.30 -9.27
N SER A 28 8.15 22.62 -10.17
CA SER A 28 6.81 22.02 -10.23
C SER A 28 6.82 20.55 -10.66
N SER A 29 5.95 19.72 -10.06
CA SER A 29 5.58 18.44 -10.66
C SER A 29 4.06 18.23 -10.68
N LYS A 30 3.54 17.94 -11.88
CA LYS A 30 2.11 17.71 -12.17
C LYS A 30 1.76 16.25 -11.87
N LEU A 31 0.98 16.03 -10.82
CA LEU A 31 0.41 14.74 -10.42
C LEU A 31 -0.98 14.54 -11.05
N LYS A 32 -1.32 13.34 -11.52
CA LYS A 32 -2.68 13.00 -11.96
C LYS A 32 -3.14 11.70 -11.29
N ILE A 33 -4.31 11.75 -10.65
CA ILE A 33 -4.90 10.69 -9.82
C ILE A 33 -5.98 9.96 -10.65
N LEU A 34 -6.02 8.63 -10.58
CA LEU A 34 -7.13 7.81 -11.08
C LEU A 34 -7.79 7.08 -9.91
N THR A 35 -9.11 7.17 -9.81
CA THR A 35 -9.94 6.58 -8.74
C THR A 35 -10.80 5.44 -9.30
N ALA A 36 -10.94 4.36 -8.53
CA ALA A 36 -11.98 3.34 -8.74
C ALA A 36 -12.83 3.20 -7.46
N LYS A 37 -14.14 3.02 -7.62
CA LYS A 37 -15.10 2.78 -6.52
C LYS A 37 -15.40 1.28 -6.42
N SER A 38 -15.48 0.78 -5.19
CA SER A 38 -16.01 -0.56 -4.86
C SER A 38 -17.43 -0.45 -4.29
N THR A 39 -18.29 -1.40 -4.61
CA THR A 39 -19.64 -1.57 -4.03
C THR A 39 -19.61 -2.65 -2.93
N TYR A 40 -20.27 -2.40 -1.81
CA TYR A 40 -20.35 -3.32 -0.66
C TYR A 40 -21.72 -4.05 -0.63
N ASP A 41 -21.72 -5.34 -0.27
CA ASP A 41 -22.91 -6.19 0.00
C ASP A 41 -23.23 -6.30 1.52
N GLU A 42 -24.47 -6.73 1.83
CA GLU A 42 -25.15 -6.75 3.14
C GLU A 42 -24.51 -7.58 4.30
N PRO A 43 -24.87 -7.32 5.57
CA PRO A 43 -24.31 -8.01 6.74
C PRO A 43 -24.90 -9.42 7.00
N VAL A 44 -24.05 -10.45 6.97
CA VAL A 44 -24.37 -11.86 7.30
C VAL A 44 -24.44 -12.09 8.83
N ARG A 45 -25.39 -12.91 9.33
CA ARG A 45 -25.66 -13.17 10.78
C ARG A 45 -24.52 -13.94 11.47
N ALA A 46 -24.36 -13.73 12.79
CA ALA A 46 -23.28 -14.30 13.60
C ALA A 46 -23.29 -15.85 13.71
N THR A 47 -24.45 -16.49 13.66
CA THR A 47 -24.58 -17.96 13.66
C THR A 47 -24.09 -18.59 12.36
N GLU A 48 -24.31 -17.92 11.23
CA GLU A 48 -23.78 -18.33 9.94
C GLU A 48 -22.26 -18.19 9.90
N ARG A 49 -21.70 -17.14 10.52
CA ARG A 49 -20.24 -16.99 10.69
C ARG A 49 -19.63 -18.18 11.41
N TYR A 50 -20.26 -18.68 12.47
CA TYR A 50 -19.72 -19.80 13.25
C TYR A 50 -19.77 -21.12 12.47
N ALA A 51 -20.86 -21.39 11.75
CA ALA A 51 -20.99 -22.58 10.90
C ALA A 51 -20.00 -22.57 9.72
N VAL A 52 -19.78 -21.39 9.12
CA VAL A 52 -18.75 -21.17 8.10
C VAL A 52 -17.35 -21.42 8.68
N PHE A 53 -17.07 -20.92 9.89
CA PHE A 53 -15.79 -21.12 10.58
C PHE A 53 -15.48 -22.59 10.87
N GLN A 54 -16.48 -23.39 11.22
CA GLN A 54 -16.29 -24.84 11.44
C GLN A 54 -16.04 -25.58 10.13
N LYS A 55 -16.74 -25.23 9.04
CA LYS A 55 -16.45 -25.78 7.70
C LYS A 55 -15.03 -25.47 7.23
N PHE A 56 -14.48 -24.28 7.55
CA PHE A 56 -13.09 -23.94 7.23
C PHE A 56 -12.06 -24.81 7.95
N LYS A 57 -12.33 -25.27 9.17
CA LYS A 57 -11.42 -26.15 9.92
C LYS A 57 -11.29 -27.55 9.32
N GLU A 58 -12.31 -28.01 8.60
CA GLU A 58 -12.38 -29.35 8.02
C GLU A 58 -11.85 -29.41 6.58
N MET A 59 -11.60 -28.26 5.94
CA MET A 59 -11.02 -28.21 4.61
C MET A 59 -9.54 -28.57 4.65
N LYS A 60 -9.13 -29.50 3.78
CA LYS A 60 -7.70 -29.73 3.52
C LYS A 60 -7.11 -28.40 3.03
N PRO A 61 -5.98 -27.94 3.58
CA PRO A 61 -5.41 -26.66 3.20
C PRO A 61 -5.07 -26.69 1.71
N ALA A 62 -5.82 -25.90 0.94
CA ALA A 62 -5.53 -25.66 -0.45
C ALA A 62 -4.73 -24.37 -0.57
N GLN A 63 -3.79 -24.37 -1.51
CA GLN A 63 -3.13 -23.14 -1.93
C GLN A 63 -4.16 -22.26 -2.65
N LYS A 64 -4.30 -21.02 -2.20
CA LYS A 64 -5.14 -20.03 -2.87
C LYS A 64 -4.54 -19.72 -4.22
N LYS A 65 -5.38 -19.74 -5.26
CA LYS A 65 -4.95 -19.40 -6.62
C LYS A 65 -4.70 -17.89 -6.68
N SER A 66 -3.47 -17.53 -6.99
CA SER A 66 -3.06 -16.16 -7.29
C SER A 66 -3.05 -15.93 -8.82
N LEU A 67 -3.22 -14.67 -9.22
CA LEU A 67 -3.01 -14.26 -10.60
C LEU A 67 -1.52 -13.98 -10.84
N GLY A 68 -0.93 -14.68 -11.80
CA GLY A 68 0.38 -14.40 -12.34
C GLY A 68 0.31 -13.64 -13.68
N ALA A 69 1.44 -13.07 -14.09
CA ALA A 69 1.57 -12.40 -15.38
C ALA A 69 2.97 -12.60 -16.00
N LYS A 70 3.08 -12.32 -17.30
CA LYS A 70 4.34 -12.26 -18.02
C LYS A 70 4.41 -10.94 -18.77
N LEU A 71 5.48 -10.17 -18.56
CA LEU A 71 5.72 -8.96 -19.33
C LEU A 71 6.30 -9.33 -20.70
N ALA A 72 5.58 -8.97 -21.75
CA ALA A 72 6.00 -9.14 -23.14
C ALA A 72 6.54 -7.83 -23.70
N CYS A 73 7.57 -7.28 -23.06
CA CYS A 73 8.24 -6.06 -23.51
C CYS A 73 9.55 -6.41 -24.24
N GLY A 74 9.91 -5.64 -25.26
CA GLY A 74 11.22 -5.77 -25.89
C GLY A 74 12.35 -5.39 -24.92
N LYS A 75 13.52 -6.03 -25.07
CA LYS A 75 14.67 -5.81 -24.16
C LYS A 75 15.08 -4.34 -24.08
N GLN A 76 14.96 -3.57 -25.17
CA GLN A 76 15.35 -2.16 -25.19
C GLN A 76 14.41 -1.28 -24.34
N GLN A 77 13.11 -1.59 -24.33
CA GLN A 77 12.10 -0.88 -23.54
C GLN A 77 12.27 -1.15 -22.04
N MET A 78 12.87 -2.29 -21.67
CA MET A 78 13.11 -2.68 -20.28
C MET A 78 14.43 -2.19 -19.70
N LYS A 79 15.33 -1.62 -20.51
CA LYS A 79 16.61 -1.10 -20.04
C LYS A 79 16.43 0.14 -19.15
N PRO A 80 17.40 0.43 -18.27
CA PRO A 80 17.49 1.73 -17.61
C PRO A 80 17.71 2.85 -18.63
N SER A 81 17.55 4.09 -18.17
CA SER A 81 17.99 5.28 -18.89
C SER A 81 19.50 5.24 -19.12
N ALA A 82 19.96 5.89 -20.18
CA ALA A 82 21.39 5.93 -20.52
C ALA A 82 22.22 6.63 -19.43
N GLU A 83 21.63 7.62 -18.78
CA GLU A 83 22.16 8.33 -17.62
C GLU A 83 21.13 8.29 -16.49
N VAL A 84 21.59 8.45 -15.24
CA VAL A 84 20.68 8.55 -14.10
C VAL A 84 19.81 9.81 -14.27
N PRO A 85 18.47 9.67 -14.36
CA PRO A 85 17.60 10.81 -14.59
C PRO A 85 17.67 11.76 -13.40
N LYS A 86 17.62 13.07 -13.68
CA LYS A 86 17.62 14.13 -12.66
C LYS A 86 16.22 14.65 -12.35
N ASP A 87 15.23 14.22 -13.13
CA ASP A 87 13.84 14.67 -13.08
C ASP A 87 12.90 13.48 -13.25
N VAL A 88 11.76 13.54 -12.55
CA VAL A 88 10.79 12.44 -12.48
C VAL A 88 10.19 12.09 -13.85
N ASN A 89 10.07 13.05 -14.77
CA ASN A 89 9.45 12.83 -16.07
C ASN A 89 10.32 11.96 -17.00
N HIS A 90 11.58 11.73 -16.62
CA HIS A 90 12.54 10.93 -17.39
C HIS A 90 12.85 9.58 -16.74
N VAL A 91 12.27 9.31 -15.57
CA VAL A 91 12.48 8.06 -14.84
C VAL A 91 11.82 6.90 -15.58
N ARG A 92 12.60 5.89 -15.94
CA ARG A 92 12.11 4.63 -16.47
C ARG A 92 11.95 3.61 -15.34
N PRO A 93 11.11 2.57 -15.51
CA PRO A 93 10.94 1.54 -14.47
C PRO A 93 12.25 0.90 -13.99
N ALA A 94 13.25 0.73 -14.88
CA ALA A 94 14.55 0.16 -14.53
C ALA A 94 15.50 1.12 -13.78
N ASP A 95 15.20 2.41 -13.76
CA ASP A 95 15.94 3.41 -12.99
C ASP A 95 15.57 3.35 -11.50
N ILE A 96 14.38 2.84 -11.18
CA ILE A 96 13.90 2.67 -9.79
C ILE A 96 14.72 1.59 -9.10
N LYS A 97 15.44 1.97 -8.03
CA LYS A 97 16.29 1.06 -7.25
C LYS A 97 15.62 0.55 -6.00
N TYR A 98 14.66 1.29 -5.46
CA TYR A 98 13.94 0.90 -4.25
C TYR A 98 12.44 1.08 -4.39
N ILE A 99 11.68 0.22 -3.73
CA ILE A 99 10.25 0.37 -3.53
C ILE A 99 9.94 0.43 -2.03
N ALA A 100 8.95 1.22 -1.66
CA ALA A 100 8.47 1.37 -0.28
C ALA A 100 6.95 1.53 -0.28
N ALA A 101 6.35 1.32 0.90
CA ALA A 101 4.92 1.57 1.09
C ALA A 101 4.64 2.15 2.48
N MET A 102 3.66 3.06 2.52
CA MET A 102 3.04 3.62 3.71
C MET A 102 1.52 3.49 3.54
N GLY A 103 0.79 3.31 4.65
CA GLY A 103 -0.64 3.15 4.57
C GLY A 103 -1.26 2.33 5.68
N ASP A 104 -2.41 1.76 5.33
CA ASP A 104 -3.28 0.97 6.19
C ASP A 104 -3.15 -0.55 5.94
N SER A 105 -4.18 -1.30 6.33
CA SER A 105 -4.31 -2.76 6.15
C SER A 105 -4.09 -3.23 4.70
N PHE A 106 -4.46 -2.44 3.69
CA PHE A 106 -4.28 -2.83 2.29
C PHE A 106 -2.82 -2.73 1.87
N ALA A 107 -2.17 -1.63 2.27
CA ALA A 107 -0.77 -1.42 1.94
C ALA A 107 0.14 -2.50 2.56
N ILE A 108 -0.17 -2.98 3.77
CA ILE A 108 0.61 -4.04 4.43
C ILE A 108 0.23 -5.47 4.03
N GLY A 109 -0.86 -5.67 3.28
CA GLY A 109 -1.32 -7.00 2.87
C GLY A 109 -2.03 -7.78 3.97
N SER A 110 -2.89 -7.12 4.77
CA SER A 110 -3.73 -7.78 5.78
C SER A 110 -4.57 -8.91 5.16
N HIS A 111 -4.52 -10.10 5.78
CA HIS A 111 -5.24 -11.30 5.35
C HIS A 111 -4.95 -11.78 3.93
N SER A 112 -3.86 -11.33 3.31
CA SER A 112 -3.42 -11.83 2.00
C SER A 112 -2.74 -13.20 2.15
N THR A 113 -3.49 -14.20 2.62
CA THR A 113 -2.97 -15.54 2.88
C THR A 113 -2.68 -16.32 1.59
N ASN A 114 -1.70 -17.22 1.64
CA ASN A 114 -1.38 -18.17 0.58
C ASN A 114 -2.19 -19.46 0.68
N HIS A 115 -2.66 -19.81 1.88
CA HIS A 115 -3.43 -21.02 2.14
C HIS A 115 -4.70 -20.73 2.95
N ASP A 116 -5.70 -21.60 2.83
CA ASP A 116 -7.00 -21.45 3.49
C ASP A 116 -6.94 -21.63 5.02
N ASN A 117 -5.94 -22.35 5.53
CA ASN A 117 -5.77 -22.61 6.95
C ASN A 117 -4.85 -21.60 7.67
N GLU A 118 -4.33 -20.61 6.96
CA GLU A 118 -3.46 -19.61 7.58
C GLU A 118 -4.26 -18.69 8.50
N MET A 119 -3.78 -18.56 9.74
CA MET A 119 -4.37 -17.63 10.70
C MET A 119 -4.28 -16.19 10.19
N ALA A 120 -5.36 -15.44 10.45
CA ALA A 120 -5.47 -14.00 10.30
C ALA A 120 -4.22 -13.27 10.82
N ASP A 121 -3.58 -12.50 9.94
CA ASP A 121 -2.39 -11.68 10.21
C ASP A 121 -2.15 -10.73 9.02
N VAL A 122 -1.01 -10.04 8.99
CA VAL A 122 -0.48 -9.32 7.82
C VAL A 122 0.49 -10.18 7.02
N PHE A 123 0.49 -10.02 5.71
CA PHE A 123 1.31 -10.79 4.77
C PHE A 123 2.01 -9.80 3.83
N PRO A 124 3.03 -9.07 4.31
CA PRO A 124 3.69 -8.07 3.50
C PRO A 124 4.39 -8.68 2.28
N GLY A 125 4.77 -9.97 2.32
CA GLY A 125 5.25 -10.73 1.16
C GLY A 125 4.25 -10.86 0.00
N ASN A 126 2.95 -10.72 0.29
CA ASN A 126 1.86 -10.70 -0.67
C ASN A 126 1.23 -9.30 -0.83
N SER A 127 1.84 -8.25 -0.27
CA SER A 127 1.35 -6.89 -0.44
C SER A 127 1.35 -6.50 -1.93
N PHE A 128 0.25 -5.89 -2.38
CA PHE A 128 0.12 -5.43 -3.77
C PHE A 128 1.26 -4.50 -4.20
N PHE A 129 1.77 -3.67 -3.30
CA PHE A 129 2.85 -2.72 -3.62
C PHE A 129 4.22 -3.38 -3.53
N THR A 130 4.58 -3.92 -2.35
CA THR A 130 5.97 -4.31 -2.05
C THR A 130 6.20 -5.81 -2.02
N GLY A 131 5.16 -6.64 -2.09
CA GLY A 131 5.24 -8.08 -1.91
C GLY A 131 6.08 -8.78 -2.98
N ALA A 132 6.95 -9.68 -2.54
CA ALA A 132 7.92 -10.37 -3.40
C ALA A 132 8.13 -11.85 -3.03
N ASP A 133 7.22 -12.46 -2.27
CA ASP A 133 7.30 -13.89 -1.90
C ASP A 133 7.39 -14.79 -3.14
N GLU A 134 6.57 -14.48 -4.13
CA GLU A 134 6.51 -15.21 -5.39
C GLU A 134 7.02 -14.34 -6.55
N SER A 135 7.26 -14.96 -7.70
CA SER A 135 7.62 -14.24 -8.94
C SER A 135 6.40 -13.59 -9.60
N LEU A 136 6.63 -12.68 -10.56
CA LEU A 136 5.54 -12.10 -11.37
C LEU A 136 4.68 -13.18 -12.06
N ALA A 137 5.29 -14.31 -12.44
CA ALA A 137 4.60 -15.42 -13.10
C ALA A 137 3.56 -16.12 -12.21
N GLN A 138 3.62 -15.90 -10.89
CA GLN A 138 2.76 -16.54 -9.90
C GLN A 138 1.92 -15.52 -9.12
N HIS A 139 2.45 -14.33 -8.86
CA HIS A 139 1.78 -13.28 -8.11
C HIS A 139 2.11 -11.89 -8.63
N VAL A 140 1.08 -11.18 -9.09
CA VAL A 140 1.22 -9.81 -9.60
C VAL A 140 1.25 -8.81 -8.43
N THR A 141 2.42 -8.21 -8.23
CA THR A 141 2.63 -7.04 -7.38
C THR A 141 3.39 -5.98 -8.14
N ILE A 142 3.36 -4.73 -7.68
CA ILE A 142 4.17 -3.65 -8.27
C ILE A 142 5.66 -3.97 -8.12
N ALA A 143 6.09 -4.50 -6.98
CA ALA A 143 7.46 -4.99 -6.78
C ALA A 143 7.85 -6.06 -7.81
N ASN A 144 7.02 -7.06 -8.07
CA ASN A 144 7.31 -8.12 -9.02
C ASN A 144 7.34 -7.63 -10.47
N ILE A 145 6.50 -6.65 -10.82
CA ILE A 145 6.58 -5.95 -12.10
C ILE A 145 7.93 -5.24 -12.21
N LEU A 146 8.31 -4.43 -11.21
CA LEU A 146 9.57 -3.69 -11.21
C LEU A 146 10.82 -4.60 -11.21
N ARG A 147 10.76 -5.77 -10.55
CA ARG A 147 11.86 -6.76 -10.54
C ARG A 147 12.18 -7.32 -11.92
N ASN A 148 11.23 -7.29 -12.86
CA ASN A 148 11.51 -7.64 -14.26
C ASN A 148 12.38 -6.58 -14.97
N PHE A 149 12.30 -5.32 -14.53
CA PHE A 149 13.12 -4.22 -15.04
C PHE A 149 14.45 -4.07 -14.28
N ASN A 150 14.43 -4.31 -12.97
CA ASN A 150 15.59 -4.26 -12.09
C ASN A 150 15.56 -5.46 -11.11
N PRO A 151 16.29 -6.55 -11.38
CA PRO A 151 16.30 -7.73 -10.51
C PRO A 151 16.80 -7.47 -9.08
N TYR A 152 17.55 -6.39 -8.87
CA TYR A 152 18.11 -5.97 -7.59
C TYR A 152 17.27 -4.90 -6.87
N LEU A 153 15.97 -4.82 -7.17
CA LEU A 153 15.04 -3.89 -6.51
C LEU A 153 15.07 -4.08 -4.99
N GLY A 154 15.47 -3.04 -4.27
CA GLY A 154 15.51 -3.03 -2.81
C GLY A 154 14.19 -2.60 -2.17
N GLY A 155 14.03 -2.91 -0.88
CA GLY A 155 12.88 -2.46 -0.08
C GLY A 155 11.62 -3.32 -0.20
N VAL A 156 11.64 -4.33 -1.10
CA VAL A 156 10.59 -5.35 -1.23
C VAL A 156 10.35 -6.11 0.07
N SER A 157 9.14 -6.62 0.27
CA SER A 157 8.71 -7.29 1.49
C SER A 157 8.52 -8.79 1.27
N TYR A 158 8.67 -9.56 2.35
CA TYR A 158 8.51 -11.02 2.34
C TYR A 158 7.71 -11.53 3.54
N GLY A 159 7.20 -12.74 3.41
CA GLY A 159 6.58 -13.53 4.45
C GLY A 159 5.37 -12.88 5.11
N LYS A 160 5.19 -13.29 6.37
CA LYS A 160 4.06 -12.97 7.24
C LYS A 160 4.53 -12.17 8.46
N GLY A 161 3.65 -11.35 9.01
CA GLY A 161 3.94 -10.48 10.14
C GLY A 161 4.76 -9.26 9.72
N TYR A 162 5.26 -8.49 10.70
CA TYR A 162 5.95 -7.23 10.43
C TYR A 162 7.49 -7.34 10.32
N SER A 163 8.05 -8.52 10.60
CA SER A 163 9.50 -8.74 10.68
C SER A 163 10.21 -8.47 9.36
N ASP A 164 9.68 -9.01 8.25
CA ASP A 164 10.26 -8.89 6.91
C ASP A 164 9.47 -7.94 5.99
N SER A 165 8.92 -6.88 6.61
CA SER A 165 8.21 -5.81 5.89
C SER A 165 9.16 -4.87 5.13
N ASN A 166 10.47 -4.90 5.42
CA ASN A 166 11.50 -4.05 4.78
C ASN A 166 11.07 -2.58 4.67
N PHE A 167 10.86 -2.02 3.47
CA PHE A 167 10.45 -0.61 3.33
C PHE A 167 8.93 -0.39 3.31
N ASN A 168 8.15 -1.45 3.48
CA ASN A 168 6.74 -1.34 3.81
C ASN A 168 6.58 -1.03 5.31
N VAL A 169 6.24 0.21 5.61
CA VAL A 169 6.00 0.71 6.98
C VAL A 169 4.52 0.89 7.29
N ALA A 170 3.64 0.46 6.37
CA ALA A 170 2.20 0.47 6.57
C ALA A 170 1.82 -0.37 7.80
N ARG A 171 0.66 -0.05 8.36
CA ARG A 171 0.14 -0.74 9.54
C ARG A 171 -1.34 -1.01 9.37
N ALA A 172 -1.73 -2.22 9.71
CA ALA A 172 -3.14 -2.57 9.80
C ALA A 172 -3.87 -1.63 10.78
N GLU A 173 -5.12 -1.32 10.46
CA GLU A 173 -6.04 -0.55 11.31
C GLU A 173 -5.56 0.88 11.64
N MET A 174 -4.71 1.47 10.79
CA MET A 174 -4.28 2.86 10.91
C MET A 174 -4.92 3.72 9.82
N GLY A 175 -5.22 4.98 10.16
CA GLY A 175 -5.67 6.00 9.20
C GLY A 175 -4.57 6.97 8.82
N SER A 176 -4.95 8.02 8.10
CA SER A 176 -4.08 9.11 7.64
C SER A 176 -3.27 9.77 8.76
N TRP A 177 -3.82 9.80 9.98
CA TRP A 177 -3.17 10.35 11.18
C TRP A 177 -1.85 9.65 11.57
N ASP A 178 -1.64 8.39 11.17
CA ASP A 178 -0.40 7.64 11.47
C ASP A 178 0.70 7.86 10.42
N LEU A 179 0.39 8.48 9.27
CA LEU A 179 1.35 8.68 8.18
C LEU A 179 2.64 9.42 8.61
N PRO A 180 2.62 10.45 9.48
CA PRO A 180 3.85 11.09 9.94
C PRO A 180 4.80 10.12 10.68
N ARG A 181 4.25 9.26 11.56
CA ARG A 181 5.02 8.23 12.26
C ARG A 181 5.57 7.19 11.28
N GLN A 182 4.80 6.82 10.26
CA GLN A 182 5.25 5.89 9.21
C GLN A 182 6.38 6.50 8.37
N ALA A 183 6.27 7.77 7.98
CA ALA A 183 7.30 8.48 7.24
C ALA A 183 8.63 8.52 8.01
N GLN A 184 8.58 8.85 9.32
CA GLN A 184 9.77 8.82 10.18
C GLN A 184 10.37 7.40 10.23
N LYS A 185 9.54 6.37 10.38
CA LYS A 185 9.99 4.97 10.37
C LYS A 185 10.65 4.59 9.04
N LEU A 186 10.11 5.04 7.91
CA LEU A 186 10.67 4.78 6.58
C LEU A 186 12.02 5.47 6.39
N VAL A 187 12.12 6.75 6.76
CA VAL A 187 13.39 7.50 6.73
C VAL A 187 14.45 6.80 7.58
N ASN A 188 14.10 6.37 8.80
CA ASN A 188 15.01 5.61 9.65
C ASN A 188 15.45 4.30 9.01
N ARG A 189 14.53 3.54 8.39
CA ARG A 189 14.88 2.28 7.68
C ARG A 189 15.79 2.53 6.47
N ILE A 190 15.57 3.62 5.73
CA ILE A 190 16.43 4.04 4.61
C ILE A 190 17.83 4.38 5.11
N TYR A 191 17.92 5.16 6.19
CA TYR A 191 19.20 5.54 6.80
C TYR A 191 19.97 4.30 7.28
N MET A 192 19.30 3.40 8.01
CA MET A 192 19.89 2.17 8.54
C MET A 192 20.30 1.17 7.45
N LYS A 193 19.62 1.17 6.29
CA LYS A 193 20.04 0.36 5.15
C LYS A 193 21.43 0.77 4.62
N GLY A 194 21.80 2.04 4.79
CA GLY A 194 23.10 2.58 4.42
C GLY A 194 23.34 2.65 2.91
N GLY A 195 24.59 2.90 2.51
CA GLY A 195 24.98 3.03 1.11
C GLY A 195 24.35 4.25 0.42
N ASN A 196 24.17 4.17 -0.90
CA ASN A 196 23.63 5.28 -1.69
C ASN A 196 22.09 5.35 -1.69
N VAL A 197 21.39 4.57 -0.85
CA VAL A 197 19.92 4.46 -0.88
C VAL A 197 19.29 5.85 -0.91
N TRP A 198 19.79 6.81 -0.13
CA TRP A 198 19.29 8.18 -0.08
C TRP A 198 19.18 8.86 -1.45
N ASN A 199 20.20 8.73 -2.31
CA ASN A 199 20.28 9.43 -3.60
C ASN A 199 19.71 8.63 -4.78
N GLU A 200 19.35 7.36 -4.59
CA GLU A 200 18.77 6.53 -5.65
C GLU A 200 17.26 6.79 -5.83
N TRP A 201 16.76 6.56 -7.04
CA TRP A 201 15.33 6.63 -7.33
C TRP A 201 14.52 5.59 -6.57
N LYS A 202 13.39 6.02 -6.00
CA LYS A 202 12.49 5.18 -5.21
C LYS A 202 11.06 5.38 -5.64
N LEU A 203 10.27 4.31 -5.66
CA LEU A 203 8.82 4.38 -5.73
C LEU A 203 8.26 4.21 -4.32
N ILE A 204 7.55 5.21 -3.80
CA ILE A 204 6.91 5.14 -2.49
C ILE A 204 5.39 5.16 -2.71
N ALA A 205 4.73 4.05 -2.43
CA ALA A 205 3.28 3.97 -2.46
C ALA A 205 2.69 4.49 -1.13
N VAL A 206 1.77 5.44 -1.18
CA VAL A 206 1.01 5.88 -0.02
C VAL A 206 -0.45 5.53 -0.25
N PHE A 207 -0.97 4.58 0.53
CA PHE A 207 -2.35 4.10 0.40
C PHE A 207 -3.03 4.06 1.75
N THR A 208 -3.87 5.06 2.00
CA THR A 208 -4.67 5.22 3.22
C THR A 208 -6.04 5.79 2.85
N GLY A 209 -6.99 5.71 3.77
CA GLY A 209 -8.31 6.32 3.61
C GLY A 209 -9.47 5.37 3.89
N MET A 210 -9.27 4.04 3.82
CA MET A 210 -10.36 3.11 4.17
C MET A 210 -10.69 3.18 5.66
N TYR A 211 -9.67 3.29 6.50
CA TYR A 211 -9.86 3.49 7.93
C TYR A 211 -10.48 4.86 8.23
N ASP A 212 -10.00 5.93 7.58
CA ASP A 212 -10.51 7.29 7.77
C ASP A 212 -11.99 7.39 7.39
N LEU A 213 -12.39 6.86 6.23
CA LEU A 213 -13.79 6.82 5.79
C LEU A 213 -14.65 5.91 6.67
N GLY A 214 -14.12 4.77 7.12
CA GLY A 214 -14.82 3.86 8.03
C GLY A 214 -15.07 4.46 9.42
N PHE A 215 -14.19 5.36 9.88
CA PHE A 215 -14.39 6.10 11.12
C PHE A 215 -15.44 7.21 10.98
N LEU A 216 -15.70 7.69 9.77
CA LEU A 216 -16.78 8.64 9.46
C LEU A 216 -18.16 7.97 9.38
N ASN A 217 -18.28 6.67 9.71
CA ASN A 217 -19.57 6.02 9.85
C ASN A 217 -20.49 6.89 10.72
N CYS A 218 -21.61 7.28 10.13
CA CYS A 218 -22.57 8.23 10.68
C CYS A 218 -22.88 7.88 12.14
N ARG A 219 -22.41 8.72 13.07
CA ARG A 219 -23.02 8.84 14.39
C ARG A 219 -24.43 9.37 14.15
N SER A 220 -25.38 8.48 13.86
CA SER A 220 -26.79 8.81 13.96
C SER A 220 -27.02 9.32 15.39
N SER A 221 -27.72 10.45 15.52
CA SER A 221 -28.07 11.06 16.81
C SER A 221 -28.80 10.10 17.78
N LYS A 222 -29.24 8.93 17.30
CA LYS A 222 -29.88 7.89 18.11
C LYS A 222 -28.94 7.15 19.06
N THR A 223 -27.61 7.19 18.88
CA THR A 223 -26.67 6.47 19.77
C THR A 223 -26.20 7.30 20.98
N GLN A 224 -26.71 8.51 21.19
CA GLN A 224 -26.45 9.28 22.42
C GLN A 224 -27.51 9.08 23.52
N VAL A 225 -28.58 8.32 23.27
CA VAL A 225 -29.55 7.95 24.30
C VAL A 225 -29.23 6.53 24.76
N ASN A 226 -28.31 6.38 25.72
CA ASN A 226 -28.26 5.27 26.71
C ASN A 226 -26.94 5.17 27.51
N SER A 227 -26.04 6.15 27.48
CA SER A 227 -24.90 6.20 28.42
C SER A 227 -25.06 7.23 29.55
N GLN A 228 -26.28 7.68 29.82
CA GLN A 228 -26.63 8.34 31.08
C GLN A 228 -27.71 7.53 31.78
N HIS A 229 -27.32 6.43 32.43
CA HIS A 229 -27.93 5.93 33.66
C HIS A 229 -27.06 4.82 34.22
N LYS A 230 -26.20 5.18 35.18
CA LYS A 230 -26.12 4.53 36.49
C LYS A 230 -25.21 5.39 37.37
N LEU A 231 -25.83 5.88 38.43
CA LEU A 231 -25.20 6.44 39.64
C LEU A 231 -24.23 5.42 40.24
#